data_AF-A0A7W4C2Y3-F1
#
_entry.id   AF-A0A7W4C2Y3-F1
#
_cell.length_a   1.000
_cell.length_b   1.000
_cell.length_c   1.000
_cell.angle_alpha   90.00
_cell.angle_beta   90.00
_cell.angle_gamma   90.00
#
_symmetry.space_group_name_H-M   'P 1'
#
loop_
_entity.id
_entity.type
_entity.pdbx_description
1 polymer ?
#
loop_
_entity_poly.entity_id
_entity_poly.type
_entity_poly.pdbx_seq_one_letter_code
_entity_poly.pdbx_strand_id
1 'polypeptide(L)'
;MNSDAIKSKIRHNNSGAPFPNARYCALKLSAAIIRLKKTYLPSPSETVTQFDRALFNFMYLWLTGSLASCKSIDDIPDIRNVSVSQPCQSHCLRSIREKSPSWIEYALPVPTKHGVNWQWQPIPNGLNHLFSHAITKTKHAEKCWIMNTTEKKRFLCFIKSKWRTPTILKGKYLARKDVLFNHFHKMAQVDPNLTTPAKAVILGIDKLQHVSAFNYQRRDSEQIRYDIFRAQTQYLERLSQAINEPELIALLSVPKPTSTTNTQLIRFQTNPQYYLCTPGRIHSLHYDVSSALRTYIQTPPIFVGSLRQIKVDSVRRFFHKIHVHAKKLDSSMHTQETLRELHNFRVFELALLFIALTSTRPTHEITLLKEYCFDRRNAIVFDKGRYRSIWLCDYFRNALLRYDFLQQNLSRHSSTSLDSPHMWFLVDENMAIKPLSAKVLRQFMAKWWATANPGEVAVPYQLRHFFAQHALTSCSPTLNAQDIDRLMGHANWGEQLGSDTLYPITNSKLHHFLNKIPDFLSLKEIEGNYHG
;
A
#
# COMPACT_ATOMS: atom_id res chain seq x y z
N MET A 1 29.63 15.54 -3.68
CA MET A 1 29.14 14.28 -3.09
C MET A 1 28.74 13.35 -4.22
N ASN A 2 29.32 12.14 -4.29
CA ASN A 2 29.24 11.24 -5.44
C ASN A 2 27.82 10.68 -5.67
N SER A 3 27.29 10.71 -6.90
CA SER A 3 25.89 10.37 -7.21
C SER A 3 25.53 8.93 -6.82
N ASP A 4 26.50 8.03 -6.84
CA ASP A 4 26.29 6.62 -6.52
C ASP A 4 26.18 6.35 -5.02
N ALA A 5 26.86 7.14 -4.19
CA ALA A 5 26.67 7.12 -2.75
C ALA A 5 25.26 7.63 -2.37
N ILE A 6 24.74 8.62 -3.11
CA ILE A 6 23.37 9.11 -2.94
C ILE A 6 22.36 8.03 -3.37
N LYS A 7 22.54 7.38 -4.53
CA LYS A 7 21.69 6.27 -5.00
C LYS A 7 21.72 5.05 -4.07
N SER A 8 22.87 4.70 -3.50
CA SER A 8 23.00 3.60 -2.52
C SER A 8 22.28 3.91 -1.21
N LYS A 9 22.41 5.15 -0.72
CA LYS A 9 21.75 5.63 0.51
C LYS A 9 20.24 5.74 0.37
N ILE A 10 19.74 6.04 -0.83
CA ILE A 10 18.30 6.02 -1.15
C ILE A 10 17.78 4.57 -1.15
N ARG A 11 18.51 3.63 -1.75
CA ARG A 11 18.14 2.20 -1.77
C ARG A 11 17.95 1.59 -0.38
N HIS A 12 18.73 2.03 0.61
CA HIS A 12 18.62 1.55 2.00
C HIS A 12 17.36 2.01 2.74
N ASN A 13 16.63 2.98 2.19
CA ASN A 13 15.36 3.41 2.74
C ASN A 13 14.18 2.79 1.99
N ASN A 14 14.41 1.86 1.05
CA ASN A 14 13.36 1.32 0.19
C ASN A 14 12.49 0.26 0.85
N SER A 15 11.25 0.12 0.39
CA SER A 15 10.39 -1.03 0.77
C SER A 15 11.12 -2.33 0.51
N GLY A 16 11.24 -3.25 1.48
CA GLY A 16 12.07 -4.46 1.41
C GLY A 16 13.57 -4.25 1.65
N ALA A 17 14.02 -3.04 1.97
CA ALA A 17 15.32 -2.86 2.63
C ALA A 17 15.30 -3.48 4.04
N PRO A 18 16.46 -3.83 4.62
CA PRO A 18 16.51 -4.38 5.96
C PRO A 18 15.85 -3.43 6.98
N PHE A 19 14.94 -3.98 7.78
CA PHE A 19 14.41 -3.24 8.93
C PHE A 19 15.55 -2.76 9.85
N PRO A 20 15.41 -1.59 10.49
CA PRO A 20 16.29 -1.20 11.59
C PRO A 20 16.50 -2.34 12.58
N ASN A 21 17.74 -2.53 13.04
CA ASN A 21 18.08 -3.59 13.98
C ASN A 21 17.20 -3.47 15.24
N ALA A 22 16.36 -4.48 15.48
CA ALA A 22 15.33 -4.43 16.51
C ALA A 22 15.94 -4.37 17.91
N ARG A 23 17.00 -5.14 18.17
CA ARG A 23 17.71 -5.14 19.46
C ARG A 23 18.33 -3.79 19.77
N TYR A 24 19.00 -3.18 18.79
CA TYR A 24 19.61 -1.85 18.97
C TYR A 24 18.56 -0.77 19.21
N CYS A 25 17.39 -0.86 18.55
CA CYS A 25 16.27 0.06 18.78
C CYS A 25 15.64 -0.16 20.16
N ALA A 26 15.44 -1.41 20.58
CA ALA A 26 14.88 -1.74 21.89
C ALA A 26 15.80 -1.28 23.03
N LEU A 27 17.13 -1.49 22.91
CA LEU A 27 18.10 -0.96 23.87
C LEU A 27 18.12 0.57 23.89
N LYS A 28 17.92 1.21 22.73
CA LYS A 28 17.80 2.67 22.66
C LYS A 28 16.52 3.17 23.31
N LEU A 29 15.42 2.42 23.21
CA LEU A 29 14.18 2.67 23.92
C LEU A 29 14.38 2.53 25.44
N SER A 30 15.05 1.49 25.92
CA SER A 30 15.44 1.36 27.34
C SER A 30 16.25 2.56 27.81
N ALA A 31 17.23 3.01 27.00
CA ALA A 31 18.00 4.21 27.30
C ALA A 31 17.13 5.48 27.37
N ALA A 32 16.10 5.59 26.51
CA ALA A 32 15.13 6.68 26.55
C ALA A 32 14.37 6.69 27.88
N ILE A 33 13.84 5.54 28.30
CA ILE A 33 13.07 5.39 29.54
C ILE A 33 13.92 5.70 30.78
N ILE A 34 15.15 5.18 30.84
CA ILE A 34 16.08 5.50 31.96
C ILE A 34 16.31 7.01 32.08
N ARG A 35 16.52 7.69 30.94
CA ARG A 35 16.72 9.15 30.94
C ARG A 35 15.45 9.90 31.29
N LEU A 36 14.30 9.43 30.84
CA LEU A 36 13.01 10.05 31.15
C LEU A 36 12.76 10.00 32.66
N LYS A 37 12.98 8.83 33.30
CA LYS A 37 12.90 8.66 34.76
C LYS A 37 13.88 9.56 35.53
N LYS A 38 15.07 9.84 34.98
CA LYS A 38 16.02 10.79 35.58
C LYS A 38 15.58 12.25 35.44
N THR A 39 14.85 12.57 34.37
CA THR A 39 14.40 13.93 34.07
C THR A 39 13.11 14.26 34.83
N TYR A 40 12.23 13.27 34.92
CA TYR A 40 10.97 13.30 35.65
C TYR A 40 11.00 12.12 36.62
N LEU A 41 11.37 12.40 37.87
CA LEU A 41 11.44 11.38 38.91
C LEU A 41 10.05 10.73 39.06
N PRO A 42 9.92 9.42 38.83
CA PRO A 42 8.65 8.74 39.01
C PRO A 42 8.32 8.69 40.50
N SER A 43 7.10 9.07 40.86
CA SER A 43 6.59 8.97 42.22
C SER A 43 5.36 8.05 42.22
N PRO A 44 5.26 7.05 43.12
CA PRO A 44 4.03 6.29 43.30
C PRO A 44 2.89 7.25 43.62
N SER A 45 1.87 7.29 42.76
CA SER A 45 0.75 8.22 42.91
C SER A 45 -0.49 7.63 42.25
N GLU A 46 -1.63 7.83 42.88
CA GLU A 46 -2.95 7.55 42.30
C GLU A 46 -3.41 8.68 41.36
N THR A 47 -2.68 9.81 41.33
CA THR A 47 -2.93 10.95 40.46
C THR A 47 -1.89 11.04 39.34
N VAL A 48 -2.23 11.72 38.25
CA VAL A 48 -1.34 11.88 37.08
C VAL A 48 -0.14 12.76 37.41
N THR A 49 1.05 12.16 37.41
CA THR A 49 2.32 12.83 37.70
C THR A 49 2.92 13.51 36.47
N GLN A 50 3.97 14.31 36.68
CA GLN A 50 4.75 14.88 35.57
C GLN A 50 5.42 13.79 34.72
N PHE A 51 5.88 12.70 35.36
CA PHE A 51 6.45 11.55 34.65
C PHE A 51 5.41 10.88 33.77
N ASP A 52 4.17 10.70 34.25
CA ASP A 52 3.08 10.10 33.47
C ASP A 52 2.78 10.93 32.22
N ARG A 53 2.64 12.26 32.35
CA ARG A 53 2.46 13.17 31.21
C ARG A 53 3.63 13.08 30.22
N ALA A 54 4.86 13.03 30.72
CA ALA A 54 6.08 12.92 29.92
C ALA A 54 6.17 11.61 29.14
N LEU A 55 5.88 10.49 29.79
CA LEU A 55 5.85 9.18 29.14
C LEU A 55 4.73 9.10 28.11
N PHE A 56 3.53 9.57 28.47
CA PHE A 56 2.37 9.57 27.59
C PHE A 56 2.61 10.36 26.30
N ASN A 57 3.14 11.60 26.43
CA ASN A 57 3.52 12.43 25.29
C ASN A 57 4.66 11.80 24.48
N PHE A 58 5.67 11.23 25.13
CA PHE A 58 6.76 10.54 24.44
C PHE A 58 6.23 9.40 23.57
N MET A 59 5.36 8.54 24.12
CA MET A 59 4.80 7.40 23.40
C MET A 59 3.85 7.84 22.27
N TYR A 60 3.01 8.86 22.51
CA TYR A 60 2.12 9.41 21.51
C TYR A 60 2.89 10.03 20.33
N LEU A 61 3.88 10.88 20.60
CA LEU A 61 4.73 11.49 19.57
C LEU A 61 5.61 10.47 18.86
N TRP A 62 6.00 9.40 19.56
CA TRP A 62 6.78 8.31 18.96
C TRP A 62 5.94 7.53 17.96
N LEU A 63 4.71 7.15 18.35
CA LEU A 63 3.77 6.41 17.52
C LEU A 63 3.33 7.20 16.28
N THR A 64 3.05 8.49 16.46
CA THR A 64 2.66 9.42 15.37
C THR A 64 3.85 9.92 14.56
N GLY A 65 5.08 9.56 14.95
CA GLY A 65 6.31 9.91 14.25
C GLY A 65 6.69 11.40 14.32
N SER A 66 6.08 12.16 15.23
CA SER A 66 6.30 13.60 15.43
C SER A 66 7.45 13.92 16.40
N LEU A 67 8.04 12.92 17.08
CA LEU A 67 9.18 13.14 17.99
C LEU A 67 10.37 13.83 17.31
N ALA A 68 10.68 13.46 16.07
CA ALA A 68 11.83 13.98 15.35
C ALA A 68 11.62 15.42 14.84
N SER A 69 10.37 15.84 14.64
CA SER A 69 10.01 17.16 14.13
C SER A 69 9.81 18.22 15.21
N CYS A 70 9.84 17.82 16.49
CA CYS A 70 9.59 18.70 17.63
C CYS A 70 10.73 19.72 17.84
N LYS A 71 10.49 20.99 17.49
CA LYS A 71 11.43 22.11 17.50
C LYS A 71 11.08 23.20 18.50
N SER A 72 9.81 23.40 18.86
CA SER A 72 9.37 24.33 19.90
C SER A 72 8.50 23.63 20.94
N ILE A 73 8.07 24.38 21.96
CA ILE A 73 7.10 23.87 22.93
C ILE A 73 5.70 23.70 22.31
N ASP A 74 5.40 24.44 21.24
CA ASP A 74 4.11 24.39 20.54
C ASP A 74 3.97 23.11 19.72
N ASP A 75 5.10 22.51 19.31
CA ASP A 75 5.14 21.20 18.68
C ASP A 75 4.80 20.04 19.66
N ILE A 76 4.71 20.32 20.96
CA ILE A 76 4.28 19.34 21.98
C ILE A 76 2.76 19.51 22.16
N PRO A 77 1.95 18.53 21.71
CA PRO A 77 0.51 18.70 21.63
C PRO A 77 -0.16 18.66 23.00
N ASP A 78 -1.28 19.38 23.11
CA ASP A 78 -2.21 19.20 24.21
C ASP A 78 -3.13 18.03 23.88
N ILE A 79 -2.73 16.83 24.31
CA ILE A 79 -3.49 15.62 24.05
C ILE A 79 -4.78 15.64 24.86
N ARG A 80 -5.93 15.51 24.19
CA ARG A 80 -7.26 15.57 24.81
C ARG A 80 -7.98 14.22 24.71
N ASN A 81 -8.62 13.83 25.79
CA ASN A 81 -9.52 12.68 25.79
C ASN A 81 -10.93 13.17 25.46
N VAL A 82 -11.55 12.60 24.44
CA VAL A 82 -12.89 12.98 24.00
C VAL A 82 -13.88 11.83 24.20
N SER A 83 -15.16 12.19 24.30
CA SER A 83 -16.24 11.20 24.31
C SER A 83 -16.32 10.47 22.97
N VAL A 84 -16.95 9.30 22.96
CA VAL A 84 -17.00 8.48 21.76
C VAL A 84 -17.98 9.02 20.69
N SER A 85 -18.85 9.95 21.09
CA SER A 85 -19.78 10.66 20.20
C SER A 85 -19.13 11.87 19.51
N GLN A 86 -18.00 12.38 20.01
CA GLN A 86 -17.35 13.54 19.41
C GLN A 86 -16.62 13.18 18.09
N PRO A 87 -16.60 14.11 17.12
CA PRO A 87 -15.88 13.91 15.87
C PRO A 87 -14.37 13.79 16.10
N CYS A 88 -13.68 13.12 15.17
CA CYS A 88 -12.22 13.01 15.22
C CYS A 88 -11.58 14.38 14.96
N GLN A 89 -10.64 14.77 15.82
CA GLN A 89 -9.90 16.02 15.72
C GLN A 89 -8.44 15.81 16.09
N SER A 90 -7.57 16.73 15.65
CA SER A 90 -6.14 16.66 15.92
C SER A 90 -5.84 16.47 17.41
N HIS A 91 -4.89 15.58 17.72
CA HIS A 91 -4.43 15.31 19.09
C HIS A 91 -5.50 14.81 20.08
N CYS A 92 -6.62 14.31 19.56
CA CYS A 92 -7.63 13.67 20.39
C CYS A 92 -7.41 12.15 20.50
N LEU A 93 -7.83 11.60 21.63
CA LEU A 93 -7.91 10.18 21.94
C LEU A 93 -9.32 9.83 22.40
N ARG A 94 -9.81 8.64 22.06
CA ARG A 94 -11.09 8.12 22.58
C ARG A 94 -10.97 6.68 23.04
N SER A 95 -11.86 6.27 23.93
CA SER A 95 -11.93 4.90 24.43
C SER A 95 -13.14 4.18 23.85
N ILE A 96 -12.91 3.17 23.02
CA ILE A 96 -13.94 2.23 22.57
C ILE A 96 -14.06 1.11 23.60
N ARG A 97 -15.29 0.85 24.06
CA ARG A 97 -15.58 -0.23 25.01
C ARG A 97 -16.87 -0.93 24.59
N GLU A 98 -16.74 -1.90 23.68
CA GLU A 98 -17.80 -2.88 23.42
C GLU A 98 -17.73 -4.01 24.46
N LYS A 99 -16.53 -4.55 24.70
CA LYS A 99 -16.23 -5.52 25.79
C LYS A 99 -15.00 -5.10 26.60
N SER A 100 -14.62 -5.88 27.62
CA SER A 100 -13.32 -5.71 28.28
C SER A 100 -12.24 -6.45 27.49
N PRO A 101 -11.04 -5.89 27.28
CA PRO A 101 -10.54 -4.59 27.74
C PRO A 101 -10.90 -3.42 26.79
N SER A 102 -11.08 -2.21 27.32
CA SER A 102 -11.23 -1.00 26.49
C SER A 102 -10.05 -0.82 25.53
N TRP A 103 -10.33 -0.35 24.32
CA TRP A 103 -9.30 -0.05 23.32
C TRP A 103 -9.28 1.43 22.98
N ILE A 104 -8.09 2.01 23.01
CA ILE A 104 -7.89 3.42 22.73
C ILE A 104 -7.65 3.62 21.24
N GLU A 105 -8.28 4.66 20.70
CA GLU A 105 -8.02 5.15 19.36
C GLU A 105 -7.46 6.57 19.43
N TYR A 106 -6.54 6.88 18.53
CA TYR A 106 -5.91 8.18 18.37
C TYR A 106 -6.29 8.81 17.03
N ALA A 107 -6.31 10.14 16.98
CA ALA A 107 -6.52 10.86 15.74
C ALA A 107 -5.31 10.73 14.81
N LEU A 108 -5.58 10.28 13.58
CA LEU A 108 -4.61 10.15 12.50
C LEU A 108 -5.03 11.06 11.33
N PRO A 109 -4.13 11.90 10.79
CA PRO A 109 -4.45 12.76 9.67
C PRO A 109 -4.47 11.93 8.37
N VAL A 110 -5.56 11.99 7.63
CA VAL A 110 -5.69 11.38 6.30
C VAL A 110 -5.73 12.48 5.24
N PRO A 111 -4.74 12.56 4.33
CA PRO A 111 -4.74 13.56 3.27
C PRO A 111 -5.86 13.27 2.27
N THR A 112 -6.65 14.29 1.98
CA THR A 112 -7.72 14.27 0.98
C THR A 112 -7.55 15.43 0.01
N LYS A 113 -8.33 15.45 -1.08
CA LYS A 113 -8.33 16.60 -2.01
C LYS A 113 -8.70 17.93 -1.37
N HIS A 114 -9.50 17.90 -0.29
CA HIS A 114 -10.04 19.08 0.37
C HIS A 114 -9.28 19.44 1.65
N GLY A 115 -8.05 18.92 1.82
CA GLY A 115 -7.24 19.11 3.01
C GLY A 115 -7.13 17.82 3.84
N VAL A 116 -7.02 17.97 5.16
CA VAL A 116 -6.82 16.85 6.08
C VAL A 116 -8.16 16.41 6.66
N ASN A 117 -8.49 15.13 6.51
CA ASN A 117 -9.59 14.50 7.21
C ASN A 117 -9.03 13.69 8.38
N TRP A 118 -9.45 13.99 9.61
CA TRP A 118 -9.00 13.26 10.80
C TRP A 118 -9.80 11.97 10.94
N GLN A 119 -9.10 10.85 11.07
CA GLN A 119 -9.70 9.52 11.22
C GLN A 119 -9.20 8.87 12.51
N TRP A 120 -10.07 8.13 13.17
CA TRP A 120 -9.70 7.39 14.37
C TRP A 120 -8.84 6.18 14.00
N GLN A 121 -7.69 6.00 14.62
CA GLN A 121 -6.81 4.85 14.42
C GLN A 121 -6.63 4.13 15.76
N PRO A 122 -6.86 2.81 15.86
CA PRO A 122 -6.58 2.08 17.08
C PRO A 122 -5.09 2.12 17.44
N ILE A 123 -4.79 2.35 18.72
CA ILE A 123 -3.44 2.18 19.28
C ILE A 123 -3.01 0.73 19.02
N PRO A 124 -1.81 0.47 18.47
CA PRO A 124 -1.36 -0.89 18.16
C PRO A 124 -1.29 -1.76 19.42
N ASN A 125 -1.48 -3.07 19.23
CA ASN A 125 -1.27 -4.02 20.31
C ASN A 125 0.20 -3.96 20.76
N GLY A 126 0.44 -4.10 22.06
CA GLY A 126 1.74 -3.81 22.68
C GLY A 126 1.76 -2.47 23.44
N LEU A 127 1.00 -1.46 23.02
CA LEU A 127 0.94 -0.15 23.71
C LEU A 127 -0.42 0.16 24.33
N ASN A 128 -1.51 -0.47 23.86
CA ASN A 128 -2.87 -0.13 24.31
C ASN A 128 -3.05 -0.24 25.83
N HIS A 129 -2.34 -1.13 26.53
CA HIS A 129 -2.47 -1.24 28.00
C HIS A 129 -2.08 0.06 28.73
N LEU A 130 -1.07 0.80 28.26
CA LEU A 130 -0.65 2.08 28.84
C LEU A 130 -1.73 3.14 28.62
N PHE A 131 -2.16 3.29 27.36
CA PHE A 131 -3.15 4.31 26.97
C PHE A 131 -4.52 4.01 27.59
N SER A 132 -4.96 2.75 27.54
CA SER A 132 -6.26 2.31 28.08
C SER A 132 -6.33 2.52 29.58
N HIS A 133 -5.25 2.19 30.31
CA HIS A 133 -5.19 2.43 31.76
C HIS A 133 -5.22 3.93 32.08
N ALA A 134 -4.36 4.71 31.42
CA ALA A 134 -4.30 6.18 31.56
C ALA A 134 -5.68 6.83 31.34
N ILE A 135 -6.31 6.58 30.19
CA ILE A 135 -7.53 7.28 29.79
C ILE A 135 -8.75 6.80 30.59
N THR A 136 -8.85 5.50 30.89
CA THR A 136 -10.03 4.96 31.58
C THR A 136 -10.10 5.44 33.03
N LYS A 137 -8.97 5.62 33.70
CA LYS A 137 -8.91 6.08 35.11
C LYS A 137 -9.09 7.59 35.26
N THR A 138 -8.90 8.38 34.19
CA THR A 138 -8.97 9.84 34.24
C THR A 138 -10.13 10.41 33.40
N LYS A 139 -11.20 9.65 33.17
CA LYS A 139 -12.30 10.03 32.25
C LYS A 139 -12.92 11.40 32.55
N HIS A 140 -12.91 11.85 33.80
CA HIS A 140 -13.51 13.13 34.22
C HIS A 140 -12.51 14.30 34.29
N ALA A 141 -11.25 14.07 33.93
CA ALA A 141 -10.18 15.07 34.05
C ALA A 141 -9.56 15.37 32.68
N GLU A 142 -10.32 15.99 31.77
CA GLU A 142 -9.93 16.22 30.36
C GLU A 142 -8.54 16.88 30.20
N LYS A 143 -8.11 17.70 31.17
CA LYS A 143 -6.83 18.44 31.13
C LYS A 143 -5.67 17.73 31.84
N CYS A 144 -5.86 16.59 32.51
CA CYS A 144 -4.82 16.00 33.36
C CYS A 144 -3.58 15.48 32.59
N TRP A 145 -3.73 15.22 31.28
CA TRP A 145 -2.66 14.75 30.39
C TRP A 145 -1.92 15.89 29.67
N ILE A 146 -2.38 17.13 29.83
CA ILE A 146 -1.78 18.32 29.23
C ILE A 146 -0.55 18.73 30.04
N MET A 147 0.58 18.89 29.36
CA MET A 147 1.78 19.45 29.99
C MET A 147 1.65 20.95 30.14
N ASN A 148 2.01 21.48 31.31
CA ASN A 148 2.19 22.92 31.46
C ASN A 148 3.46 23.41 30.74
N THR A 149 3.61 24.73 30.60
CA THR A 149 4.74 25.34 29.87
C THR A 149 6.11 24.91 30.40
N THR A 150 6.26 24.77 31.72
CA THR A 150 7.52 24.34 32.35
C THR A 150 7.84 22.88 32.03
N GLU A 151 6.82 22.01 32.09
CA GLU A 151 6.93 20.60 31.71
C GLU A 151 7.28 20.46 30.23
N LYS A 152 6.62 21.22 29.34
CA LYS A 152 6.92 21.26 27.89
C LYS A 152 8.36 21.71 27.62
N LYS A 153 8.83 22.77 28.28
CA LYS A 153 10.23 23.24 28.17
C LYS A 153 11.22 22.15 28.59
N ARG A 154 10.96 21.47 29.71
CA ARG A 154 11.79 20.36 30.19
C ARG A 154 11.76 19.17 29.23
N PHE A 155 10.60 18.88 28.64
CA PHE A 155 10.42 17.77 27.72
C PHE A 155 11.13 18.04 26.38
N LEU A 156 11.02 19.27 25.88
CA LEU A 156 11.74 19.73 24.69
C LEU A 156 13.25 19.64 24.90
N CYS A 157 13.75 20.04 26.08
CA CYS A 157 15.16 19.88 26.44
C CYS A 157 15.57 18.40 26.44
N PHE A 158 14.76 17.52 27.03
CA PHE A 158 14.97 16.07 26.99
C PHE A 158 15.07 15.55 25.54
N ILE A 159 14.14 15.91 24.65
CA ILE A 159 14.12 15.51 23.24
C ILE A 159 15.36 16.03 22.51
N LYS A 160 15.72 17.31 22.68
CA LYS A 160 16.81 17.96 21.93
C LYS A 160 18.19 17.58 22.43
N SER A 161 18.35 17.32 23.72
CA SER A 161 19.64 17.00 24.34
C SER A 161 20.36 15.81 23.70
N LYS A 162 21.69 15.79 23.82
CA LYS A 162 22.50 14.61 23.43
C LYS A 162 22.29 13.49 24.44
N TRP A 163 22.00 12.29 23.95
CA TRP A 163 21.75 11.13 24.81
C TRP A 163 22.99 10.25 24.96
N ARG A 164 23.73 10.44 26.07
CA ARG A 164 24.83 9.55 26.48
C ARG A 164 24.32 8.13 26.79
N THR A 165 25.11 7.09 26.58
CA THR A 165 24.68 5.73 26.96
C THR A 165 24.62 5.58 28.49
N PRO A 166 23.51 5.10 29.08
CA PRO A 166 23.46 4.79 30.51
C PRO A 166 24.50 3.73 30.91
N THR A 167 25.02 3.80 32.13
CA THR A 167 26.07 2.87 32.63
C THR A 167 25.69 1.40 32.49
N ILE A 168 24.45 1.05 32.83
CA ILE A 168 23.90 -0.32 32.72
C ILE A 168 23.80 -0.83 31.26
N LEU A 169 23.90 0.06 30.27
CA LEU A 169 23.92 -0.27 28.85
C LEU A 169 25.31 -0.06 28.20
N LYS A 170 26.35 0.22 29.00
CA LYS A 170 27.72 0.40 28.50
C LYS A 170 28.20 -0.91 27.85
N GLY A 171 28.92 -0.79 26.73
CA GLY A 171 29.40 -1.94 25.94
C GLY A 171 28.36 -2.57 25.02
N LYS A 172 27.08 -2.20 25.12
CA LYS A 172 26.04 -2.66 24.18
C LYS A 172 25.94 -1.71 22.99
N TYR A 173 25.63 -2.26 21.81
CA TYR A 173 25.34 -1.47 20.62
C TYR A 173 23.90 -0.94 20.67
N LEU A 174 23.74 0.38 20.60
CA LEU A 174 22.45 1.06 20.61
C LEU A 174 22.21 1.76 19.28
N ALA A 175 20.94 1.84 18.86
CA ALA A 175 20.57 2.66 17.73
C ALA A 175 20.81 4.15 18.04
N ARG A 176 21.02 4.94 16.99
CA ARG A 176 21.08 6.40 17.13
C ARG A 176 19.71 6.95 17.55
N LYS A 177 19.71 8.13 18.18
CA LYS A 177 18.47 8.78 18.68
C LYS A 177 17.46 9.04 17.55
N ASP A 178 17.93 9.51 16.39
CA ASP A 178 17.10 9.76 15.22
C ASP A 178 16.46 8.49 14.64
N VAL A 179 17.12 7.33 14.80
CA VAL A 179 16.58 6.03 14.38
C VAL A 179 15.42 5.62 15.28
N LEU A 180 15.57 5.78 16.60
CA LEU A 180 14.47 5.52 17.54
C LEU A 180 13.31 6.50 17.32
N PHE A 181 13.58 7.81 17.23
CA PHE A 181 12.53 8.82 17.08
C PHE A 181 11.69 8.62 15.81
N ASN A 182 12.32 8.14 14.73
CA ASN A 182 11.64 7.83 13.48
C ASN A 182 11.33 6.33 13.33
N HIS A 183 11.29 5.55 14.41
CA HIS A 183 11.20 4.08 14.31
C HIS A 183 10.01 3.64 13.46
N PHE A 184 8.78 4.08 13.80
CA PHE A 184 7.58 3.73 13.05
C PHE A 184 7.63 4.20 11.60
N HIS A 185 8.10 5.43 11.33
CA HIS A 185 8.28 5.94 9.97
C HIS A 185 9.29 5.11 9.17
N LYS A 186 10.46 4.79 9.74
CA LYS A 186 11.49 3.99 9.07
C LYS A 186 11.02 2.57 8.82
N MET A 187 10.32 1.96 9.78
CA MET A 187 9.70 0.65 9.60
C MET A 187 8.66 0.68 8.48
N ALA A 188 7.72 1.63 8.51
CA ALA A 188 6.69 1.78 7.48
C ALA A 188 7.27 2.06 6.08
N GLN A 189 8.37 2.80 5.98
CA GLN A 189 9.03 3.09 4.71
C GLN A 189 9.60 1.82 4.06
N VAL A 190 10.21 0.95 4.87
CA VAL A 190 10.86 -0.27 4.39
C VAL A 190 9.96 -1.51 4.44
N ASP A 191 8.75 -1.43 4.98
CA ASP A 191 7.83 -2.57 5.05
C ASP A 191 7.23 -2.88 3.67
N PRO A 192 7.53 -4.03 3.05
CA PRO A 192 6.95 -4.39 1.76
C PRO A 192 5.46 -4.76 1.87
N ASN A 193 4.98 -5.20 3.03
CA ASN A 193 3.61 -5.67 3.23
C ASN A 193 2.65 -4.51 3.53
N LEU A 194 3.16 -3.36 3.96
CA LEU A 194 2.37 -2.15 4.12
C LEU A 194 2.05 -1.55 2.75
N THR A 195 0.76 -1.36 2.48
CA THR A 195 0.26 -0.90 1.18
C THR A 195 0.63 0.56 0.90
N THR A 196 0.75 0.95 -0.37
CA THR A 196 1.11 2.34 -0.73
C THR A 196 0.12 3.37 -0.18
N PRO A 197 -1.21 3.17 -0.25
CA PRO A 197 -2.15 4.11 0.37
C PRO A 197 -1.98 4.21 1.89
N ALA A 198 -1.70 3.11 2.60
CA ALA A 198 -1.45 3.15 4.04
C ALA A 198 -0.11 3.85 4.39
N LYS A 199 0.94 3.62 3.61
CA LYS A 199 2.20 4.39 3.70
C LYS A 199 1.97 5.88 3.51
N ALA A 200 1.10 6.26 2.57
CA ALA A 200 0.80 7.66 2.29
C ALA A 200 0.19 8.36 3.51
N VAL A 201 -0.67 7.66 4.26
CA VAL A 201 -1.29 8.16 5.48
C VAL A 201 -0.26 8.30 6.61
N ILE A 202 0.62 7.31 6.82
CA ILE A 202 1.61 7.37 7.91
C ILE A 202 2.73 8.37 7.61
N LEU A 203 3.28 8.36 6.39
CA LEU A 203 4.51 9.08 6.05
C LEU A 203 4.25 10.47 5.44
N GLY A 204 3.08 10.65 4.83
CA GLY A 204 2.80 11.72 3.87
C GLY A 204 3.12 11.29 2.43
N ILE A 205 2.35 11.83 1.47
CA ILE A 205 2.48 11.49 0.03
C ILE A 205 3.88 11.84 -0.48
N ASP A 206 4.41 12.98 -0.07
CA ASP A 206 5.70 13.54 -0.49
C ASP A 206 6.91 12.71 -0.01
N LYS A 207 6.70 11.84 0.99
CA LYS A 207 7.71 10.90 1.48
C LYS A 207 7.55 9.50 0.91
N LEU A 208 6.55 9.29 0.04
CA LEU A 208 6.45 8.05 -0.72
C LEU A 208 7.57 7.99 -1.74
N GLN A 209 8.23 6.83 -1.79
CA GLN A 209 9.28 6.59 -2.77
C GLN A 209 8.72 6.46 -4.18
N HIS A 210 7.52 5.90 -4.28
CA HIS A 210 6.79 5.70 -5.52
C HIS A 210 5.46 6.42 -5.45
N VAL A 211 5.49 7.77 -5.51
CA VAL A 211 4.28 8.61 -5.59
C VAL A 211 3.36 8.15 -6.73
N SER A 212 3.93 7.63 -7.82
CA SER A 212 3.15 7.05 -8.93
C SER A 212 2.27 5.87 -8.49
N ALA A 213 2.73 4.98 -7.60
CA ALA A 213 1.95 3.84 -7.14
C ALA A 213 0.68 4.26 -6.40
N PHE A 214 0.74 5.35 -5.63
CA PHE A 214 -0.42 5.97 -4.98
C PHE A 214 -1.49 6.42 -5.99
N ASN A 215 -1.08 6.85 -7.18
CA ASN A 215 -1.99 7.26 -8.24
C ASN A 215 -2.68 6.09 -8.95
N TYR A 216 -2.16 4.86 -8.84
CA TYR A 216 -2.77 3.66 -9.45
C TYR A 216 -3.65 2.88 -8.49
N GLN A 217 -3.26 2.84 -7.22
CA GLN A 217 -3.89 2.06 -6.16
C GLN A 217 -4.87 2.88 -5.33
N ARG A 218 -5.96 2.27 -4.88
CA ARG A 218 -6.98 2.84 -4.00
C ARG A 218 -7.27 1.87 -2.87
N ARG A 219 -7.40 2.39 -1.65
CA ARG A 219 -7.91 1.65 -0.48
C ARG A 219 -8.92 2.50 0.25
N ASP A 220 -9.84 1.86 0.95
CA ASP A 220 -10.75 2.56 1.85
C ASP A 220 -10.14 2.73 3.26
N SER A 221 -10.72 3.63 4.06
CA SER A 221 -10.19 3.99 5.37
C SER A 221 -10.20 2.84 6.37
N GLU A 222 -11.14 1.88 6.26
CA GLU A 222 -11.18 0.72 7.15
C GLU A 222 -10.07 -0.27 6.85
N GLN A 223 -9.79 -0.50 5.55
CA GLN A 223 -8.66 -1.30 5.11
C GLN A 223 -7.32 -0.65 5.51
N ILE A 224 -7.21 0.68 5.35
CA ILE A 224 -6.01 1.41 5.79
C ILE A 224 -5.82 1.29 7.29
N ARG A 225 -6.89 1.45 8.09
CA ARG A 225 -6.81 1.30 9.55
C ARG A 225 -6.33 -0.08 9.96
N TYR A 226 -6.81 -1.12 9.28
CA TYR A 226 -6.34 -2.50 9.44
C TYR A 226 -4.85 -2.64 9.12
N ASP A 227 -4.43 -2.19 7.92
CA ASP A 227 -3.04 -2.27 7.47
C ASP A 227 -2.09 -1.59 8.47
N ILE A 228 -2.42 -0.38 8.92
CA ILE A 228 -1.64 0.40 9.88
C ILE A 228 -1.58 -0.30 11.24
N PHE A 229 -2.71 -0.76 11.76
CA PHE A 229 -2.78 -1.42 13.06
C PHE A 229 -1.92 -2.69 13.10
N ARG A 230 -2.02 -3.52 12.06
CA ARG A 230 -1.24 -4.76 11.93
C ARG A 230 0.26 -4.46 11.82
N ALA A 231 0.63 -3.52 10.96
CA ALA A 231 2.02 -3.14 10.75
C ALA A 231 2.66 -2.57 12.02
N GLN A 232 2.03 -1.58 12.67
CA GLN A 232 2.54 -0.99 13.91
C GLN A 232 2.63 -2.01 15.05
N THR A 233 1.67 -2.94 15.15
CA THR A 233 1.71 -4.06 16.11
C THR A 233 2.92 -4.95 15.86
N GLN A 234 3.16 -5.34 14.60
CA GLN A 234 4.31 -6.16 14.24
C GLN A 234 5.63 -5.44 14.51
N TYR A 235 5.71 -4.12 14.32
CA TYR A 235 6.92 -3.35 14.60
C TYR A 235 7.27 -3.38 16.09
N LEU A 236 6.27 -3.26 16.96
CA LEU A 236 6.44 -3.40 18.41
C LEU A 236 6.82 -4.81 18.82
N GLU A 237 6.23 -5.82 18.17
CA GLU A 237 6.52 -7.23 18.46
C GLU A 237 8.00 -7.55 18.20
N ARG A 238 8.55 -7.03 17.10
CA ARG A 238 9.98 -7.13 16.80
C ARG A 238 10.85 -6.54 17.90
N LEU A 239 10.47 -5.40 18.48
CA LEU A 239 11.22 -4.79 19.59
C LEU A 239 11.14 -5.65 20.86
N SER A 240 9.94 -6.17 21.17
CA SER A 240 9.71 -6.99 22.35
C SER A 240 10.44 -8.33 22.29
N GLN A 241 10.50 -8.96 21.12
CA GLN A 241 11.17 -10.26 20.93
C GLN A 241 12.70 -10.13 20.88
N ALA A 242 13.24 -8.94 20.59
CA ALA A 242 14.67 -8.72 20.43
C ALA A 242 15.46 -8.59 21.75
N ILE A 243 14.76 -8.47 22.88
CA ILE A 243 15.32 -8.44 24.23
C ILE A 243 14.64 -9.54 25.05
N ASN A 244 15.38 -10.58 25.40
CA ASN A 244 14.92 -11.71 26.19
C ASN A 244 15.60 -11.80 27.56
N GLU A 245 16.63 -10.98 27.80
CA GLU A 245 17.36 -10.97 29.07
C GLU A 245 16.53 -10.30 30.18
N PRO A 246 16.28 -10.97 31.33
CA PRO A 246 15.44 -10.43 32.41
C PRO A 246 15.87 -9.04 32.90
N GLU A 247 17.18 -8.80 33.01
CA GLU A 247 17.73 -7.51 33.42
C GLU A 247 17.38 -6.37 32.45
N LEU A 248 17.37 -6.65 31.14
CA LEU A 248 17.06 -5.67 30.11
C LEU A 248 15.56 -5.45 29.97
N ILE A 249 14.77 -6.51 30.14
CA ILE A 249 13.31 -6.44 30.25
C ILE A 249 12.92 -5.52 31.41
N ALA A 250 13.59 -5.64 32.56
CA ALA A 250 13.34 -4.77 33.71
C ALA A 250 13.56 -3.27 33.42
N LEU A 251 14.47 -2.92 32.49
CA LEU A 251 14.71 -1.52 32.09
C LEU A 251 13.56 -0.92 31.28
N LEU A 252 12.72 -1.76 30.67
CA LEU A 252 11.49 -1.36 29.96
C LEU A 252 10.27 -1.36 30.88
N SER A 253 10.42 -1.65 32.18
CA SER A 253 9.35 -1.48 33.15
C SER A 253 9.14 0.00 33.49
N VAL A 254 7.89 0.45 33.53
CA VAL A 254 7.46 1.80 33.93
C VAL A 254 6.33 1.70 34.95
N PRO A 255 6.19 2.67 35.88
CA PRO A 255 4.98 2.79 36.68
C PRO A 255 3.76 2.85 35.77
N LYS A 256 2.72 2.09 36.11
CA LYS A 256 1.43 2.27 35.45
C LYS A 256 0.92 3.66 35.81
N PRO A 257 0.42 4.44 34.83
CA PRO A 257 -0.09 5.76 35.15
C PRO A 257 -1.22 5.67 36.17
N THR A 258 -1.27 6.56 37.17
CA THR A 258 -2.28 6.54 38.25
C THR A 258 -2.29 5.24 39.10
N SER A 259 -1.16 4.53 39.19
CA SER A 259 -1.03 3.30 39.96
C SER A 259 0.35 3.18 40.62
N THR A 260 0.40 2.48 41.75
CA THR A 260 1.64 2.12 42.45
C THR A 260 2.37 0.92 41.84
N THR A 261 1.77 0.24 40.84
CA THR A 261 2.33 -0.97 40.23
C THR A 261 3.11 -0.66 38.96
N ASN A 262 4.22 -1.38 38.73
CA ASN A 262 4.94 -1.31 37.47
C ASN A 262 4.29 -2.20 36.39
N THR A 263 4.52 -1.84 35.13
CA THR A 263 4.19 -2.66 33.95
C THR A 263 5.32 -2.59 32.95
N GLN A 264 5.43 -3.61 32.10
CA GLN A 264 6.24 -3.52 30.89
C GLN A 264 5.71 -2.41 29.98
N LEU A 265 6.61 -1.62 29.39
CA LEU A 265 6.27 -0.57 28.43
C LEU A 265 5.60 -1.15 27.18
N ILE A 266 6.09 -2.30 26.70
CA ILE A 266 5.49 -3.04 25.59
C ILE A 266 4.87 -4.31 26.16
N ARG A 267 3.54 -4.44 26.08
CA ARG A 267 2.79 -5.60 26.57
C ARG A 267 1.65 -5.93 25.62
N PHE A 268 1.68 -7.14 25.07
CA PHE A 268 0.64 -7.63 24.17
C PHE A 268 -0.57 -8.14 24.96
N GLN A 269 -1.75 -7.74 24.52
CA GLN A 269 -3.02 -8.27 24.99
C GLN A 269 -3.37 -9.50 24.14
N THR A 270 -3.69 -10.62 24.79
CA THR A 270 -4.06 -11.88 24.14
C THR A 270 -5.43 -11.82 23.47
N ASN A 271 -6.35 -11.05 24.05
CA ASN A 271 -7.72 -10.90 23.57
C ASN A 271 -8.04 -9.42 23.26
N PRO A 272 -7.73 -8.93 22.05
CA PRO A 272 -8.19 -7.64 21.56
C PRO A 272 -9.73 -7.57 21.44
N GLN A 273 -10.26 -6.36 21.26
CA GLN A 273 -11.68 -6.17 20.93
C GLN A 273 -12.04 -6.87 19.62
N TYR A 274 -13.26 -7.41 19.52
CA TYR A 274 -13.71 -8.18 18.36
C TYR A 274 -13.57 -7.41 17.03
N TYR A 275 -13.92 -6.11 17.01
CA TYR A 275 -13.81 -5.28 15.81
C TYR A 275 -12.38 -5.09 15.27
N LEU A 276 -11.35 -5.42 16.07
CA LEU A 276 -9.94 -5.41 15.67
C LEU A 276 -9.45 -6.76 15.14
N CYS A 277 -10.23 -7.82 15.36
CA CYS A 277 -9.87 -9.19 14.99
C CYS A 277 -10.33 -9.54 13.56
N THR A 278 -11.22 -8.76 12.96
CA THR A 278 -11.68 -8.96 11.59
C THR A 278 -10.53 -8.80 10.59
N PRO A 279 -10.21 -9.84 9.80
CA PRO A 279 -9.15 -9.73 8.79
C PRO A 279 -9.49 -8.71 7.70
N GLY A 280 -8.50 -7.89 7.35
CA GLY A 280 -8.55 -6.96 6.21
C GLY A 280 -9.28 -5.64 6.45
N ARG A 281 -10.07 -5.48 7.52
CA ARG A 281 -10.84 -4.26 7.80
C ARG A 281 -10.98 -4.02 9.30
N ILE A 282 -10.87 -2.75 9.70
CA ILE A 282 -11.26 -2.27 11.04
C ILE A 282 -12.33 -1.20 10.85
N HIS A 283 -13.55 -1.45 11.33
CA HIS A 283 -14.70 -0.57 11.14
C HIS A 283 -14.59 0.73 11.94
N SER A 284 -14.96 1.85 11.33
CA SER A 284 -14.91 3.16 11.99
C SER A 284 -16.20 3.37 12.75
N LEU A 285 -16.11 3.46 14.08
CA LEU A 285 -17.29 3.49 14.95
C LEU A 285 -17.64 4.92 15.36
N HIS A 286 -18.93 5.21 15.45
CA HIS A 286 -19.49 6.39 16.10
C HIS A 286 -20.48 5.93 17.16
N TYR A 287 -20.44 6.53 18.35
CA TYR A 287 -21.37 6.18 19.41
C TYR A 287 -22.59 7.11 19.35
N ASP A 288 -23.72 6.56 18.95
CA ASP A 288 -24.98 7.28 18.88
C ASP A 288 -25.63 7.33 20.27
N VAL A 289 -25.87 8.55 20.74
CA VAL A 289 -26.49 8.85 22.04
C VAL A 289 -27.94 9.31 21.85
N SER A 290 -28.38 9.53 20.60
CA SER A 290 -29.71 10.07 20.26
C SER A 290 -30.80 8.98 20.12
N SER A 291 -30.42 7.73 19.88
CA SER A 291 -31.35 6.59 19.79
C SER A 291 -31.70 6.02 21.17
N ALA A 292 -32.89 5.41 21.27
CA ALA A 292 -33.38 4.71 22.47
C ALA A 292 -32.43 3.59 22.97
N LEU A 293 -31.47 3.18 22.13
CA LEU A 293 -30.41 2.23 22.44
C LEU A 293 -29.05 2.88 22.21
N ARG A 294 -28.32 3.15 23.31
CA ARG A 294 -26.96 3.70 23.27
C ARG A 294 -26.00 2.69 22.63
N THR A 295 -25.69 2.85 21.34
CA THR A 295 -25.00 1.83 20.54
C THR A 295 -23.92 2.40 19.63
N TYR A 296 -23.00 1.54 19.19
CA TYR A 296 -21.99 1.88 18.20
C TYR A 296 -22.54 1.65 16.79
N ILE A 297 -22.48 2.68 15.96
CA ILE A 297 -22.83 2.62 14.54
C ILE A 297 -21.57 2.75 13.67
N GLN A 298 -21.55 2.05 12.55
CA GLN A 298 -20.45 2.14 11.59
C GLN A 298 -20.57 3.42 10.77
N THR A 299 -19.47 4.14 10.64
CA THR A 299 -19.36 5.32 9.79
C THR A 299 -18.91 4.90 8.39
N PRO A 300 -19.46 5.51 7.31
CA PRO A 300 -19.09 5.15 5.96
C PRO A 300 -17.60 5.33 5.70
N PRO A 301 -16.94 4.37 5.03
CA PRO A 301 -15.52 4.48 4.73
C PRO A 301 -15.26 5.55 3.68
N ILE A 302 -14.13 6.25 3.82
CA ILE A 302 -13.62 7.18 2.81
C ILE A 302 -12.54 6.49 1.99
N PHE A 303 -12.37 6.90 0.74
CA PHE A 303 -11.35 6.32 -0.13
C PHE A 303 -10.12 7.19 -0.26
N VAL A 304 -8.95 6.55 -0.28
CA VAL A 304 -7.64 7.18 -0.39
C VAL A 304 -6.89 6.57 -1.59
N GLY A 305 -6.27 7.42 -2.42
CA GLY A 305 -5.49 7.03 -3.59
C GLY A 305 -6.19 7.29 -4.93
N SER A 306 -6.00 6.39 -5.89
CA SER A 306 -6.46 6.48 -7.28
C SER A 306 -7.95 6.80 -7.43
N LEU A 307 -8.24 7.77 -8.30
CA LEU A 307 -9.60 8.17 -8.68
C LEU A 307 -10.04 7.56 -10.01
N ARG A 308 -9.11 6.94 -10.73
CA ARG A 308 -9.31 6.43 -12.10
C ARG A 308 -9.68 4.95 -12.12
N GLN A 309 -9.99 4.38 -10.96
CA GLN A 309 -10.44 3.00 -10.82
C GLN A 309 -11.71 2.74 -11.64
N ILE A 310 -11.77 1.55 -12.22
CA ILE A 310 -12.93 1.02 -12.96
C ILE A 310 -13.39 -0.26 -12.28
N LYS A 311 -14.69 -0.51 -12.29
CA LYS A 311 -15.26 -1.70 -11.63
C LYS A 311 -14.82 -2.97 -12.34
N VAL A 312 -14.50 -4.01 -11.56
CA VAL A 312 -14.12 -5.33 -12.08
C VAL A 312 -15.19 -5.85 -13.05
N ASP A 313 -16.46 -5.81 -12.64
CA ASP A 313 -17.56 -6.34 -13.47
C ASP A 313 -17.74 -5.56 -14.77
N SER A 314 -17.41 -4.27 -14.80
CA SER A 314 -17.42 -3.49 -16.05
C SER A 314 -16.33 -3.95 -17.03
N VAL A 315 -15.15 -4.31 -16.50
CA VAL A 315 -14.06 -4.90 -17.30
C VAL A 315 -14.46 -6.29 -17.81
N ARG A 316 -15.08 -7.12 -16.97
CA ARG A 316 -15.59 -8.45 -17.36
C ARG A 316 -16.61 -8.35 -18.49
N ARG A 317 -17.65 -7.51 -18.32
CA ARG A 317 -18.67 -7.28 -19.36
C ARG A 317 -18.06 -6.76 -20.65
N PHE A 318 -17.08 -5.87 -20.55
CA PHE A 318 -16.37 -5.32 -21.72
C PHE A 318 -15.66 -6.40 -22.53
N PHE A 319 -14.79 -7.21 -21.91
CA PHE A 319 -14.11 -8.29 -22.62
C PHE A 319 -15.05 -9.40 -23.08
N HIS A 320 -16.11 -9.69 -22.33
CA HIS A 320 -17.16 -10.60 -22.78
C HIS A 320 -17.85 -10.10 -24.06
N LYS A 321 -18.17 -8.80 -24.12
CA LYS A 321 -18.80 -8.19 -25.31
C LYS A 321 -17.88 -8.24 -26.54
N ILE A 322 -16.58 -7.95 -26.34
CA ILE A 322 -15.55 -8.08 -27.39
C ILE A 322 -15.51 -9.52 -27.89
N HIS A 323 -15.43 -10.51 -26.99
CA HIS A 323 -15.40 -11.93 -27.35
C HIS A 323 -16.63 -12.35 -28.16
N VAL A 324 -17.85 -12.01 -27.70
CA VAL A 324 -19.11 -12.35 -28.39
C VAL A 324 -19.15 -11.75 -29.79
N HIS A 325 -18.71 -10.50 -29.96
CA HIS A 325 -18.69 -9.89 -31.28
C HIS A 325 -17.62 -10.51 -32.19
N ALA A 326 -16.43 -10.77 -31.66
CA ALA A 326 -15.38 -11.41 -32.44
C ALA A 326 -15.78 -12.81 -32.93
N LYS A 327 -16.55 -13.56 -32.12
CA LYS A 327 -17.12 -14.86 -32.53
C LYS A 327 -18.16 -14.74 -33.64
N LYS A 328 -18.83 -13.58 -33.79
CA LYS A 328 -19.72 -13.31 -34.93
C LYS A 328 -18.98 -12.93 -36.20
N LEU A 329 -17.79 -12.33 -36.06
CA LEU A 329 -16.91 -12.03 -37.18
C LEU A 329 -16.19 -13.29 -37.68
N ASP A 330 -15.96 -14.26 -36.79
CA ASP A 330 -15.41 -15.58 -37.11
C ASP A 330 -16.39 -16.38 -37.98
N SER A 331 -15.93 -16.81 -39.16
CA SER A 331 -16.72 -17.56 -40.13
C SER A 331 -15.92 -18.75 -40.64
N SER A 332 -16.60 -19.82 -41.06
CA SER A 332 -15.95 -20.95 -41.74
C SER A 332 -15.39 -20.56 -43.10
N MET A 333 -15.90 -19.48 -43.71
CA MET A 333 -15.42 -18.93 -44.97
C MET A 333 -15.30 -17.42 -44.89
N HIS A 334 -14.14 -16.92 -45.32
CA HIS A 334 -13.82 -15.50 -45.29
C HIS A 334 -13.53 -14.96 -46.70
N THR A 335 -14.04 -13.76 -46.98
CA THR A 335 -13.51 -12.93 -48.06
C THR A 335 -12.30 -12.18 -47.52
N GLN A 336 -11.46 -11.61 -48.41
CA GLN A 336 -10.35 -10.76 -47.99
C GLN A 336 -10.82 -9.59 -47.11
N GLU A 337 -11.99 -9.03 -47.40
CA GLU A 337 -12.58 -7.95 -46.61
C GLU A 337 -13.00 -8.40 -45.20
N THR A 338 -13.75 -9.51 -45.09
CA THR A 338 -14.20 -9.99 -43.77
C THR A 338 -13.04 -10.54 -42.93
N LEU A 339 -12.02 -11.11 -43.57
CA LEU A 339 -10.79 -11.53 -42.91
C LEU A 339 -9.99 -10.34 -42.38
N ARG A 340 -9.90 -9.26 -43.17
CA ARG A 340 -9.28 -7.99 -42.75
C ARG A 340 -10.04 -7.35 -41.59
N GLU A 341 -11.38 -7.37 -41.62
CA GLU A 341 -12.21 -6.88 -40.51
C GLU A 341 -11.93 -7.66 -39.23
N LEU A 342 -11.97 -9.00 -39.29
CA LEU A 342 -11.64 -9.86 -38.15
C LEU A 342 -10.21 -9.61 -37.65
N HIS A 343 -9.25 -9.52 -38.56
CA HIS A 343 -7.84 -9.19 -38.25
C HIS A 343 -7.72 -7.89 -37.46
N ASN A 344 -8.26 -6.79 -38.00
CA ASN A 344 -8.19 -5.49 -37.35
C ASN A 344 -8.95 -5.48 -36.01
N PHE A 345 -10.07 -6.21 -35.91
CA PHE A 345 -10.78 -6.37 -34.65
C PHE A 345 -9.93 -7.06 -33.58
N ARG A 346 -9.25 -8.16 -33.94
CA ARG A 346 -8.36 -8.91 -33.04
C ARG A 346 -7.13 -8.10 -32.63
N VAL A 347 -6.64 -7.19 -33.47
CA VAL A 347 -5.57 -6.23 -33.13
C VAL A 347 -5.97 -5.35 -31.95
N PHE A 348 -7.20 -4.81 -31.95
CA PHE A 348 -7.69 -4.01 -30.84
C PHE A 348 -7.88 -4.84 -29.56
N GLU A 349 -8.44 -6.06 -29.69
CA GLU A 349 -8.58 -7.00 -28.58
C GLU A 349 -7.22 -7.30 -27.94
N LEU A 350 -6.21 -7.67 -28.74
CA LEU A 350 -4.85 -7.93 -28.29
C LEU A 350 -4.24 -6.73 -27.57
N ALA A 351 -4.35 -5.54 -28.12
CA ALA A 351 -3.79 -4.34 -27.50
C ALA A 351 -4.42 -4.04 -26.12
N LEU A 352 -5.73 -4.27 -25.96
CA LEU A 352 -6.43 -4.08 -24.69
C LEU A 352 -6.10 -5.17 -23.67
N LEU A 353 -6.04 -6.44 -24.12
CA LEU A 353 -5.57 -7.56 -23.30
C LEU A 353 -4.13 -7.33 -22.84
N PHE A 354 -3.26 -6.83 -23.71
CA PHE A 354 -1.88 -6.54 -23.39
C PHE A 354 -1.78 -5.57 -22.21
N ILE A 355 -2.54 -4.46 -22.25
CA ILE A 355 -2.57 -3.50 -21.14
C ILE A 355 -3.16 -4.13 -19.87
N ALA A 356 -4.29 -4.84 -19.99
CA ALA A 356 -5.03 -5.40 -18.86
C ALA A 356 -4.30 -6.57 -18.17
N LEU A 357 -3.46 -7.32 -18.90
CA LEU A 357 -2.79 -8.53 -18.41
C LEU A 357 -1.30 -8.33 -18.11
N THR A 358 -0.68 -7.24 -18.58
CA THR A 358 0.77 -6.98 -18.35
C THR A 358 1.06 -5.63 -17.70
N SER A 359 0.02 -4.80 -17.52
CA SER A 359 0.09 -3.42 -17.02
C SER A 359 0.85 -2.44 -17.91
N THR A 360 1.25 -2.81 -19.13
CA THR A 360 1.98 -1.93 -20.04
C THR A 360 1.20 -0.64 -20.35
N ARG A 361 1.94 0.44 -20.64
CA ARG A 361 1.31 1.73 -20.91
C ARG A 361 0.74 1.75 -22.33
N PRO A 362 -0.48 2.27 -22.53
CA PRO A 362 -0.95 2.64 -23.86
C PRO A 362 -0.22 3.90 -24.33
N THR A 363 1.00 3.76 -24.87
CA THR A 363 1.78 4.84 -25.49
C THR A 363 1.57 4.90 -27.00
N HIS A 364 2.43 5.59 -27.77
CA HIS A 364 2.24 5.82 -29.21
C HIS A 364 2.22 4.52 -30.03
N GLU A 365 3.01 3.51 -29.63
CA GLU A 365 3.04 2.18 -30.24
C GLU A 365 2.58 1.15 -29.21
N ILE A 366 1.34 0.67 -29.35
CA ILE A 366 0.74 -0.31 -28.43
C ILE A 366 0.92 -1.68 -29.05
N THR A 367 2.17 -2.11 -29.21
CA THR A 367 2.57 -3.40 -29.81
C THR A 367 3.93 -3.85 -29.28
N LEU A 368 4.35 -5.07 -29.64
CA LEU A 368 5.67 -5.62 -29.34
C LEU A 368 6.50 -5.71 -30.61
N LEU A 369 7.81 -5.53 -30.52
CA LEU A 369 8.73 -5.87 -31.61
C LEU A 369 8.97 -7.38 -31.62
N LYS A 370 8.92 -7.99 -32.80
CA LYS A 370 9.11 -9.45 -32.99
C LYS A 370 10.47 -9.90 -32.44
N GLU A 371 11.53 -9.14 -32.69
CA GLU A 371 12.89 -9.41 -32.21
C GLU A 371 13.01 -9.43 -30.67
N TYR A 372 12.07 -8.81 -29.97
CA TYR A 372 12.05 -8.71 -28.51
C TYR A 372 10.95 -9.55 -27.86
N CYS A 373 10.35 -10.48 -28.61
CA CYS A 373 9.31 -11.39 -28.13
C CYS A 373 9.81 -12.84 -28.19
N PHE A 374 10.16 -13.40 -27.04
CA PHE A 374 10.77 -14.72 -26.91
C PHE A 374 9.73 -15.78 -26.52
N ASP A 375 9.53 -16.77 -27.40
CA ASP A 375 8.50 -17.85 -27.28
C ASP A 375 7.08 -17.33 -26.99
N ARG A 376 6.80 -16.05 -27.28
CA ARG A 376 5.53 -15.39 -26.92
C ARG A 376 5.19 -15.51 -25.42
N ARG A 377 6.19 -15.75 -24.58
CA ARG A 377 6.10 -15.88 -23.11
C ARG A 377 6.84 -14.75 -22.40
N ASN A 378 7.91 -14.28 -22.99
CA ASN A 378 8.70 -13.16 -22.47
C ASN A 378 8.79 -12.10 -23.55
N ALA A 379 8.66 -10.84 -23.16
CA ALA A 379 8.93 -9.74 -24.07
C ALA A 379 9.74 -8.63 -23.40
N ILE A 380 10.50 -7.89 -24.19
CA ILE A 380 11.15 -6.65 -23.75
C ILE A 380 10.31 -5.47 -24.25
N VAL A 381 9.95 -4.58 -23.34
CA VAL A 381 9.19 -3.37 -23.65
C VAL A 381 9.96 -2.12 -23.23
N PHE A 382 9.82 -1.05 -24.01
CA PHE A 382 10.34 0.25 -23.67
C PHE A 382 9.28 1.08 -22.94
N ASP A 383 9.47 1.33 -21.65
CA ASP A 383 8.59 2.15 -20.82
C ASP A 383 9.42 3.18 -20.03
N LYS A 384 8.95 4.43 -19.96
CA LYS A 384 9.66 5.55 -19.28
C LYS A 384 11.10 5.77 -19.73
N GLY A 385 11.40 5.57 -21.01
CA GLY A 385 12.77 5.74 -21.51
C GLY A 385 13.71 4.58 -21.16
N ARG A 386 13.19 3.44 -20.70
CA ARG A 386 13.97 2.28 -20.27
C ARG A 386 13.37 0.97 -20.75
N TYR A 387 14.23 0.01 -21.07
CA TYR A 387 13.82 -1.35 -21.37
C TYR A 387 13.56 -2.14 -20.10
N ARG A 388 12.48 -2.92 -20.09
CA ARG A 388 12.19 -3.91 -19.04
C ARG A 388 11.62 -5.18 -19.64
N SER A 389 11.87 -6.30 -18.96
CA SER A 389 11.25 -7.57 -19.29
C SER A 389 9.83 -7.64 -18.74
N ILE A 390 8.92 -8.26 -19.49
CA ILE A 390 7.58 -8.61 -19.06
C ILE A 390 7.29 -10.08 -19.38
N TRP A 391 6.49 -10.70 -18.53
CA TRP A 391 5.94 -12.03 -18.77
C TRP A 391 4.56 -11.91 -19.41
N LEU A 392 4.33 -12.71 -20.44
CA LEU A 392 3.06 -12.86 -21.12
C LEU A 392 2.38 -14.12 -20.60
N CYS A 393 1.23 -13.96 -19.94
CA CYS A 393 0.49 -15.09 -19.39
C CYS A 393 0.01 -16.05 -20.50
N ASP A 394 -0.31 -17.29 -20.12
CA ASP A 394 -0.65 -18.35 -21.09
C ASP A 394 -1.86 -17.97 -21.95
N TYR A 395 -2.84 -17.27 -21.37
CA TYR A 395 -3.97 -16.75 -22.12
C TYR A 395 -3.54 -15.77 -23.22
N PHE A 396 -2.67 -14.81 -22.90
CA PHE A 396 -2.19 -13.83 -23.89
C PHE A 396 -1.33 -14.49 -24.96
N ARG A 397 -0.50 -15.48 -24.58
CA ARG A 397 0.27 -16.30 -25.53
C ARG A 397 -0.64 -17.00 -26.53
N ASN A 398 -1.73 -17.61 -26.07
CA ASN A 398 -2.70 -18.25 -26.96
C ASN A 398 -3.40 -17.23 -27.88
N ALA A 399 -3.66 -16.02 -27.38
CA ALA A 399 -4.24 -14.95 -28.20
C ALA A 399 -3.30 -14.51 -29.33
N LEU A 400 -2.00 -14.41 -29.02
CA LEU A 400 -0.96 -14.13 -30.02
C LEU A 400 -0.86 -15.25 -31.06
N LEU A 401 -0.83 -16.51 -30.63
CA LEU A 401 -0.75 -17.65 -31.56
C LEU A 401 -1.94 -17.70 -32.53
N ARG A 402 -3.16 -17.48 -32.02
CA ARG A 402 -4.36 -17.40 -32.88
C ARG A 402 -4.26 -16.24 -33.88
N TYR A 403 -3.74 -15.11 -33.44
CA TYR A 403 -3.59 -13.94 -34.29
C TYR A 403 -2.48 -14.10 -35.34
N ASP A 404 -1.37 -14.77 -35.02
CA ASP A 404 -0.33 -15.10 -35.99
C ASP A 404 -0.89 -15.98 -37.12
N PHE A 405 -1.75 -16.95 -36.79
CA PHE A 405 -2.46 -17.76 -37.80
C PHE A 405 -3.36 -16.90 -38.68
N LEU A 406 -4.10 -15.96 -38.08
CA LEU A 406 -4.94 -15.01 -38.82
C LEU A 406 -4.13 -14.09 -39.75
N GLN A 407 -2.95 -13.63 -39.31
CA GLN A 407 -2.02 -12.87 -40.15
C GLN A 407 -1.53 -13.69 -41.35
N GLN A 408 -1.16 -14.95 -41.13
CA GLN A 408 -0.72 -15.85 -42.20
C GLN A 408 -1.85 -16.09 -43.22
N ASN A 409 -3.07 -16.34 -42.76
CA ASN A 409 -4.22 -16.52 -43.65
C ASN A 409 -4.52 -15.24 -44.44
N LEU A 410 -4.53 -14.08 -43.79
CA LEU A 410 -4.74 -12.81 -44.49
C LEU A 410 -3.66 -12.53 -45.54
N SER A 411 -2.41 -12.89 -45.25
CA SER A 411 -1.29 -12.76 -46.19
C SER A 411 -1.45 -13.68 -47.40
N ARG A 412 -1.96 -14.92 -47.22
CA ARG A 412 -2.23 -15.86 -48.32
C ARG A 412 -3.34 -15.38 -49.25
N HIS A 413 -4.32 -14.66 -48.72
CA HIS A 413 -5.41 -14.06 -49.48
C HIS A 413 -5.07 -12.66 -50.03
N SER A 414 -3.81 -12.22 -49.91
CA SER A 414 -3.34 -10.94 -50.44
C SER A 414 -2.24 -11.14 -51.47
N SER A 415 -2.21 -10.29 -52.49
CA SER A 415 -1.06 -10.16 -53.40
C SER A 415 0.12 -9.39 -52.77
N THR A 416 -0.08 -8.80 -51.59
CA THR A 416 0.90 -7.95 -50.91
C THR A 416 1.45 -8.66 -49.67
N SER A 417 2.78 -8.66 -49.50
CA SER A 417 3.41 -9.17 -48.27
C SER A 417 3.06 -8.28 -47.07
N LEU A 418 2.50 -8.87 -46.02
CA LEU A 418 2.21 -8.21 -44.75
C LEU A 418 3.36 -8.37 -43.75
N ASP A 419 4.59 -8.02 -44.17
CA ASP A 419 5.74 -8.07 -43.27
C ASP A 419 5.86 -6.81 -42.41
N SER A 420 5.93 -7.01 -41.10
CA SER A 420 6.00 -5.94 -40.10
C SER A 420 6.96 -6.35 -38.99
N PRO A 421 7.80 -5.43 -38.48
CA PRO A 421 8.61 -5.70 -37.29
C PRO A 421 7.74 -5.83 -36.03
N HIS A 422 6.48 -5.39 -36.07
CA HIS A 422 5.55 -5.44 -34.95
C HIS A 422 4.77 -6.75 -34.92
N MET A 423 4.53 -7.26 -33.71
CA MET A 423 3.74 -8.48 -33.49
C MET A 423 2.29 -8.31 -33.97
N TRP A 424 1.68 -7.13 -33.77
CA TRP A 424 0.35 -6.80 -34.29
C TRP A 424 0.27 -5.38 -34.83
N PHE A 425 -0.54 -5.21 -35.87
CA PHE A 425 -0.71 -3.98 -36.65
C PHE A 425 -2.07 -3.97 -37.35
N LEU A 426 -2.54 -2.81 -37.80
CA LEU A 426 -3.76 -2.69 -38.58
C LEU A 426 -3.46 -2.82 -40.08
N VAL A 427 -4.46 -3.22 -40.87
CA VAL A 427 -4.37 -3.30 -42.34
C VAL A 427 -5.50 -2.49 -42.95
N ASP A 428 -5.18 -1.58 -43.88
CA ASP A 428 -6.18 -0.75 -44.56
C ASP A 428 -6.83 -1.48 -45.76
N GLU A 429 -7.72 -0.80 -46.47
CA GLU A 429 -8.46 -1.35 -47.61
C GLU A 429 -7.54 -1.75 -48.78
N ASN A 430 -6.37 -1.13 -48.88
CA ASN A 430 -5.37 -1.40 -49.90
C ASN A 430 -4.34 -2.45 -49.44
N MET A 431 -4.63 -3.19 -48.36
CA MET A 431 -3.72 -4.13 -47.73
C MET A 431 -2.41 -3.52 -47.22
N ALA A 432 -2.37 -2.19 -47.01
CA ALA A 432 -1.21 -1.54 -46.45
C ALA A 432 -1.21 -1.60 -44.92
N ILE A 433 -0.05 -1.88 -44.35
CA ILE A 433 0.16 -1.93 -42.90
C ILE A 433 0.05 -0.53 -42.31
N LYS A 434 -0.71 -0.40 -41.21
CA LYS A 434 -0.84 0.82 -40.41
C LYS A 434 -0.52 0.53 -38.95
N PRO A 435 0.25 1.40 -38.27
CA PRO A 435 0.51 1.26 -36.85
C PRO A 435 -0.78 1.46 -36.03
N LEU A 436 -0.95 0.67 -34.97
CA LEU A 436 -2.02 0.89 -34.01
C LEU A 436 -1.67 2.09 -33.11
N SER A 437 -2.38 3.21 -33.30
CA SER A 437 -2.19 4.40 -32.47
C SER A 437 -3.08 4.41 -31.22
N ALA A 438 -2.61 5.07 -30.16
CA ALA A 438 -3.39 5.28 -28.93
C ALA A 438 -4.74 5.99 -29.16
N LYS A 439 -4.82 6.87 -30.17
CA LYS A 439 -6.06 7.59 -30.53
C LYS A 439 -7.12 6.61 -31.02
N VAL A 440 -6.75 5.75 -31.98
CA VAL A 440 -7.68 4.78 -32.57
C VAL A 440 -8.07 3.71 -31.53
N LEU A 441 -7.12 3.25 -30.70
CA LEU A 441 -7.43 2.33 -29.60
C LEU A 441 -8.44 2.95 -28.60
N ARG A 442 -8.30 4.24 -28.29
CA ARG A 442 -9.24 4.94 -27.40
C ARG A 442 -10.64 5.03 -28.01
N GLN A 443 -10.75 5.32 -29.31
CA GLN A 443 -12.03 5.36 -30.01
C GLN A 443 -12.70 3.97 -30.04
N PHE A 444 -11.93 2.92 -30.35
CA PHE A 444 -12.41 1.55 -30.29
C PHE A 444 -12.94 1.19 -28.89
N MET A 445 -12.13 1.42 -27.85
CA MET A 445 -12.52 1.11 -26.48
C MET A 445 -13.76 1.92 -26.07
N ALA A 446 -13.85 3.20 -26.41
CA ALA A 446 -15.02 4.02 -26.06
C ALA A 446 -16.33 3.45 -26.65
N LYS A 447 -16.32 3.07 -27.94
CA LYS A 447 -17.46 2.44 -28.61
C LYS A 447 -17.88 1.15 -27.91
N TRP A 448 -16.94 0.24 -27.71
CA TRP A 448 -17.23 -1.08 -27.15
C TRP A 448 -17.53 -1.05 -25.65
N TRP A 449 -16.93 -0.10 -24.92
CA TRP A 449 -17.19 0.11 -23.51
C TRP A 449 -18.59 0.64 -23.27
N ALA A 450 -19.03 1.68 -23.99
CA ALA A 450 -20.39 2.19 -23.90
C ALA A 450 -21.43 1.12 -24.25
N THR A 451 -21.12 0.28 -25.23
CA THR A 451 -21.97 -0.86 -25.62
C THR A 451 -22.09 -1.91 -24.49
N ALA A 452 -21.00 -2.20 -23.79
CA ALA A 452 -20.98 -3.20 -22.72
C ALA A 452 -21.43 -2.65 -21.35
N ASN A 453 -21.27 -1.35 -21.14
CA ASN A 453 -21.52 -0.65 -19.88
C ASN A 453 -22.19 0.71 -20.16
N PRO A 454 -23.51 0.72 -20.45
CA PRO A 454 -24.24 1.96 -20.72
C PRO A 454 -24.09 2.97 -19.57
N GLY A 455 -23.78 4.23 -19.91
CA GLY A 455 -23.58 5.31 -18.94
C GLY A 455 -22.21 5.35 -18.25
N GLU A 456 -21.32 4.38 -18.50
CA GLU A 456 -19.95 4.41 -17.98
C GLU A 456 -18.96 4.84 -19.07
N VAL A 457 -17.92 5.58 -18.68
CA VAL A 457 -16.83 6.01 -19.57
C VAL A 457 -15.52 5.41 -19.07
N ALA A 458 -14.78 4.79 -19.97
CA ALA A 458 -13.43 4.33 -19.68
C ALA A 458 -12.48 4.54 -20.87
N VAL A 459 -11.19 4.67 -20.55
CA VAL A 459 -10.10 4.77 -21.54
C VAL A 459 -9.05 3.68 -21.30
N PRO A 460 -8.23 3.32 -22.32
CA PRO A 460 -7.27 2.21 -22.20
C PRO A 460 -6.33 2.31 -21.01
N TYR A 461 -5.93 3.54 -20.64
CA TYR A 461 -5.07 3.78 -19.50
C TYR A 461 -5.67 3.30 -18.17
N GLN A 462 -7.00 3.27 -18.03
CA GLN A 462 -7.65 2.78 -16.81
C GLN A 462 -7.55 1.26 -16.64
N LEU A 463 -7.31 0.49 -17.72
CA LEU A 463 -7.00 -0.94 -17.61
C LEU A 463 -5.68 -1.19 -16.85
N ARG A 464 -4.72 -0.27 -16.96
CA ARG A 464 -3.48 -0.30 -16.16
C ARG A 464 -3.75 0.00 -14.67
N HIS A 465 -4.68 0.92 -14.37
CA HIS A 465 -5.12 1.15 -12.98
C HIS A 465 -5.85 -0.08 -12.42
N PHE A 466 -6.71 -0.71 -13.21
CA PHE A 466 -7.37 -1.96 -12.87
C PHE A 466 -6.35 -3.05 -12.52
N PHE A 467 -5.32 -3.26 -13.36
CA PHE A 467 -4.25 -4.22 -13.07
C PHE A 467 -3.58 -3.95 -11.72
N ALA A 468 -3.14 -2.71 -11.49
CA ALA A 468 -2.44 -2.34 -10.25
C ALA A 468 -3.28 -2.57 -8.99
N GLN A 469 -4.59 -2.34 -9.10
CA GLN A 469 -5.52 -2.56 -8.00
C GLN A 469 -5.81 -4.04 -7.79
N HIS A 470 -6.00 -4.80 -8.86
CA HIS A 470 -6.17 -6.24 -8.77
C HIS A 470 -4.94 -6.89 -8.11
N ALA A 471 -3.74 -6.46 -8.49
CA ALA A 471 -2.48 -6.89 -7.87
C ALA A 471 -2.44 -6.57 -6.36
N LEU A 472 -2.91 -5.39 -5.95
CA LEU A 472 -3.00 -4.99 -4.55
C LEU A 472 -4.02 -5.80 -3.73
N THR A 473 -5.11 -6.24 -4.35
CA THR A 473 -6.21 -6.96 -3.67
C THR A 473 -6.17 -8.47 -3.91
N SER A 474 -5.15 -8.97 -4.60
CA SER A 474 -4.99 -10.40 -4.86
C SER A 474 -4.73 -11.16 -3.56
N CYS A 475 -5.49 -12.22 -3.34
CA CYS A 475 -5.29 -13.15 -2.22
C CYS A 475 -4.55 -14.44 -2.64
N SER A 476 -4.40 -14.69 -3.94
CA SER A 476 -3.76 -15.91 -4.45
C SER A 476 -3.01 -15.61 -5.76
N PRO A 477 -1.70 -15.31 -5.70
CA PRO A 477 -0.91 -15.12 -4.48
C PRO A 477 -1.11 -13.70 -3.90
N THR A 478 -0.85 -13.54 -2.60
CA THR A 478 -0.78 -12.20 -1.98
C THR A 478 0.49 -11.48 -2.42
N LEU A 479 0.36 -10.38 -3.16
CA LEU A 479 1.48 -9.57 -3.62
C LEU A 479 1.80 -8.46 -2.61
N ASN A 480 3.09 -8.22 -2.39
CA ASN A 480 3.55 -7.10 -1.57
C ASN A 480 3.76 -5.85 -2.46
N ALA A 481 4.06 -4.70 -1.86
CA ALA A 481 4.24 -3.45 -2.61
C ALA A 481 5.37 -3.54 -3.66
N GLN A 482 6.46 -4.26 -3.36
CA GLN A 482 7.58 -4.43 -4.30
C GLN A 482 7.19 -5.31 -5.49
N ASP A 483 6.46 -6.40 -5.26
CA ASP A 483 5.95 -7.28 -6.32
C ASP A 483 5.11 -6.48 -7.32
N ILE A 484 4.23 -5.62 -6.81
CA ILE A 484 3.35 -4.79 -7.63
C ILE A 484 4.16 -3.72 -8.37
N ASP A 485 5.08 -3.03 -7.70
CA ASP A 485 5.96 -2.05 -8.34
C ASP A 485 6.76 -2.66 -9.51
N ARG A 486 7.23 -3.90 -9.34
CA ARG A 486 7.94 -4.67 -10.39
C ARG A 486 7.06 -4.92 -11.61
N LEU A 487 5.85 -5.45 -11.38
CA LEU A 487 4.89 -5.69 -12.45
C LEU A 487 4.55 -4.39 -13.22
N MET A 488 4.46 -3.28 -12.49
CA MET A 488 4.13 -1.95 -13.01
C MET A 488 5.30 -1.21 -13.66
N GLY A 489 6.54 -1.70 -13.59
CA GLY A 489 7.70 -1.00 -14.16
C GLY A 489 8.02 0.32 -13.44
N HIS A 490 8.05 0.30 -12.10
CA HIS A 490 8.46 1.42 -11.26
C HIS A 490 9.98 1.43 -10.95
N ALA A 491 10.81 1.63 -11.98
CA ALA A 491 12.23 2.03 -12.15
C ALA A 491 13.31 1.95 -11.03
N ASN A 492 13.00 1.71 -9.75
CA ASN A 492 13.98 1.70 -8.65
C ASN A 492 14.40 0.27 -8.21
N TRP A 493 13.80 -0.78 -8.77
CA TRP A 493 13.95 -2.17 -8.31
C TRP A 493 14.80 -3.09 -9.18
N GLY A 494 15.76 -2.54 -9.93
CA GLY A 494 16.53 -3.38 -10.85
C GLY A 494 15.70 -3.89 -12.04
N GLU A 495 14.46 -3.41 -12.20
CA GLU A 495 13.54 -3.71 -13.31
C GLU A 495 14.07 -3.34 -14.71
N GLN A 496 15.25 -2.73 -14.77
CA GLN A 496 15.95 -2.49 -16.02
C GLN A 496 16.62 -3.78 -16.46
N LEU A 497 16.62 -3.99 -17.77
CA LEU A 497 17.34 -5.10 -18.38
C LEU A 497 18.80 -5.14 -17.86
N GLY A 498 19.21 -6.28 -17.30
CA GLY A 498 20.55 -6.48 -16.72
C GLY A 498 20.70 -6.16 -15.23
N SER A 499 19.69 -5.61 -14.55
CA SER A 499 19.73 -5.35 -13.09
C SER A 499 18.71 -6.16 -12.27
N ASP A 500 17.91 -7.00 -12.94
CA ASP A 500 16.77 -7.70 -12.35
C ASP A 500 17.19 -9.08 -11.83
N THR A 501 17.76 -9.16 -10.63
CA THR A 501 17.94 -10.45 -9.95
C THR A 501 16.65 -10.81 -9.23
N LEU A 502 15.93 -11.79 -9.78
CA LEU A 502 14.75 -12.41 -9.17
C LEU A 502 15.10 -13.79 -8.64
N TYR A 503 14.78 -14.04 -7.38
CA TYR A 503 14.77 -15.41 -6.88
C TYR A 503 13.67 -16.21 -7.59
N PRO A 504 13.90 -17.50 -7.92
CA PRO A 504 12.91 -18.34 -8.58
C PRO A 504 11.53 -18.32 -7.90
N ILE A 505 11.50 -18.31 -6.56
CA ILE A 505 10.25 -18.27 -5.79
C ILE A 505 9.43 -17.00 -6.02
N THR A 506 10.09 -15.84 -6.13
CA THR A 506 9.43 -14.57 -6.44
C THR A 506 8.92 -14.61 -7.88
N ASN A 507 9.69 -15.17 -8.81
CA ASN A 507 9.27 -15.28 -10.20
C ASN A 507 8.03 -16.17 -10.35
N SER A 508 8.03 -17.35 -9.74
CA SER A 508 6.87 -18.25 -9.72
C SER A 508 5.63 -17.61 -9.13
N LYS A 509 5.79 -16.80 -8.06
CA LYS A 509 4.70 -16.03 -7.46
C LYS A 509 4.12 -15.00 -8.44
N LEU A 510 4.97 -14.23 -9.13
CA LEU A 510 4.52 -13.24 -10.12
C LEU A 510 3.85 -13.92 -11.33
N HIS A 511 4.41 -15.01 -11.83
CA HIS A 511 3.82 -15.78 -12.93
C HIS A 511 2.46 -16.38 -12.54
N HIS A 512 2.35 -16.93 -11.32
CA HIS A 512 1.09 -17.46 -10.81
C HIS A 512 0.00 -16.38 -10.76
N PHE A 513 0.35 -15.17 -10.29
CA PHE A 513 -0.57 -14.03 -10.34
C PHE A 513 -1.01 -13.70 -11.77
N LEU A 514 -0.06 -13.52 -12.70
CA LEU A 514 -0.34 -13.15 -14.08
C LEU A 514 -1.23 -14.18 -14.81
N ASN A 515 -0.99 -15.48 -14.57
CA ASN A 515 -1.79 -16.57 -15.13
C ASN A 515 -3.20 -16.67 -14.51
N LYS A 516 -3.45 -16.06 -13.34
CA LYS A 516 -4.77 -16.04 -12.70
C LYS A 516 -5.64 -14.85 -13.10
N ILE A 517 -5.07 -13.80 -13.71
CA ILE A 517 -5.84 -12.63 -14.15
C ILE A 517 -6.93 -13.00 -15.17
N PRO A 518 -6.68 -13.87 -16.18
CA PRO A 518 -7.71 -14.30 -17.13
C PRO A 518 -8.92 -14.95 -16.44
N ASP A 519 -8.67 -15.87 -15.50
CA ASP A 519 -9.71 -16.52 -14.68
C ASP A 519 -10.50 -15.48 -13.88
N PHE A 520 -9.79 -14.55 -13.23
CA PHE A 520 -10.39 -13.47 -12.45
C PHE A 520 -11.29 -12.57 -13.30
N LEU A 521 -10.89 -12.28 -14.54
CA LEU A 521 -11.67 -11.54 -15.52
C LEU A 521 -12.75 -12.38 -16.22
N SER A 522 -12.83 -13.68 -15.91
CA SER A 522 -13.73 -14.63 -16.57
C SER A 522 -13.60 -14.56 -18.10
N LEU A 523 -12.36 -14.40 -18.58
CA LEU A 523 -12.09 -14.38 -20.02
C LEU A 523 -12.44 -15.74 -20.61
N LYS A 524 -13.13 -15.70 -21.76
CA LYS A 524 -13.51 -16.92 -22.47
C LYS A 524 -12.27 -17.55 -23.08
N GLU A 525 -12.21 -18.87 -23.04
CA GLU A 525 -11.15 -19.65 -23.65
C GLU A 525 -10.97 -19.23 -25.11
N ILE A 526 -9.71 -19.24 -25.54
CA ILE A 526 -9.36 -18.93 -26.91
C ILE A 526 -9.55 -20.23 -27.69
N GLU A 527 -10.78 -20.43 -28.16
CA GLU A 527 -11.12 -21.46 -29.13
C GLU A 527 -10.24 -21.23 -30.38
N GLY A 528 -9.51 -22.26 -30.78
CA GLY A 528 -8.72 -22.29 -32.01
C GLY A 528 -9.12 -23.52 -32.81
N ASN A 529 -10.15 -23.38 -33.65
CA ASN A 529 -10.16 -24.20 -34.85
C ASN A 529 -9.27 -23.47 -35.85
N TYR A 530 -8.16 -24.11 -36.19
CA TYR A 530 -7.28 -23.69 -37.28
C TYR A 530 -8.02 -23.92 -38.61
N HIS A 531 -9.08 -23.17 -38.86
CA HIS A 531 -9.76 -23.19 -40.15
C HIS A 531 -8.90 -22.37 -41.11
N GLY A 532 -8.10 -23.12 -41.87
CA GLY A 532 -7.36 -22.63 -43.04
C GLY A 532 -8.26 -22.63 -44.26
#